data_AF-A0A7C5U6C5-F1
#
_entry.id   AF-A0A7C5U6C5-F1
#
_cell.length_a   1.000
_cell.length_b   1.000
_cell.length_c   1.000
_cell.angle_alpha   90.00
_cell.angle_beta   90.00
_cell.angle_gamma   90.00
#
_symmetry.space_group_name_H-M   'P 1'
#
loop_
_entity.id
_entity.type
_entity.pdbx_description
1 polymer ?
#
loop_
_entity_poly.entity_id
_entity_poly.type
_entity_poly.pdbx_seq_one_letter_code
_entity_poly.pdbx_strand_id
1 'polypeptide(L)'
;MPKMQKNTSEQLSEYFRTPEDYIRRWQDFTDSEEFKFAITDSWMAPAALYNREIIHRLGLDNDPRVIEADQKILQLSFKFTPAITDESDIGYEPEPTWWWYFLNQIHHGEYSLALLPDHLKDIYRKHLQKLGKLPQE
;
A
#
# COMPACT_ATOMS: atom_id res chain seq x y z
N MET A 1 -15.54 -49.04 -4.55
CA MET A 1 -15.71 -47.67 -5.10
C MET A 1 -17.02 -47.07 -4.56
N PRO A 2 -17.20 -45.75 -4.50
CA PRO A 2 -16.50 -44.75 -3.69
C PRO A 2 -17.50 -43.90 -2.87
N LYS A 3 -17.04 -43.09 -1.92
CA LYS A 3 -17.62 -41.75 -1.70
C LYS A 3 -16.46 -40.78 -1.51
N MET A 4 -16.15 -40.04 -2.58
CA MET A 4 -15.31 -38.86 -2.54
C MET A 4 -15.86 -37.94 -1.45
N GLN A 5 -15.08 -37.73 -0.39
CA GLN A 5 -15.31 -36.61 0.53
C GLN A 5 -15.01 -35.34 -0.26
N LYS A 6 -16.06 -34.57 -0.52
CA LYS A 6 -15.98 -33.26 -1.15
C LYS A 6 -15.13 -32.35 -0.27
N ASN A 7 -14.09 -31.81 -0.89
CA ASN A 7 -13.33 -30.60 -0.57
C ASN A 7 -13.49 -30.02 0.84
N THR A 8 -12.48 -30.26 1.66
CA THR A 8 -12.13 -29.53 2.89
C THR A 8 -11.81 -28.04 2.65
N SER A 9 -11.80 -27.55 1.40
CA SER A 9 -11.51 -26.13 1.08
C SER A 9 -12.66 -25.19 1.44
N GLU A 10 -13.91 -25.66 1.42
CA GLU A 10 -15.08 -24.81 1.73
C GLU A 10 -15.28 -24.61 3.24
N GLN A 11 -14.69 -25.47 4.09
CA GLN A 11 -14.78 -25.34 5.55
C GLN A 11 -13.67 -24.49 6.17
N LEU A 12 -12.70 -24.00 5.39
CA LEU A 12 -11.70 -23.05 5.87
C LEU A 12 -12.21 -21.58 5.83
N SER A 13 -13.45 -21.35 5.36
CA SER A 13 -14.07 -20.03 5.14
C SER A 13 -14.08 -19.09 6.35
N GLU A 14 -13.80 -19.57 7.56
CA GLU A 14 -13.83 -18.80 8.81
C GLU A 14 -12.57 -17.94 9.10
N TYR A 15 -11.56 -17.92 8.21
CA TYR A 15 -10.39 -17.00 8.32
C TYR A 15 -10.20 -16.06 7.12
N PHE A 16 -11.02 -16.17 6.07
CA PHE A 16 -10.79 -15.45 4.83
C PHE A 16 -11.49 -14.09 4.82
N ARG A 17 -10.67 -13.03 4.96
CA ARG A 17 -11.08 -11.66 4.66
C ARG A 17 -11.62 -11.59 3.22
N THR A 18 -12.71 -10.86 3.04
CA THR A 18 -13.27 -10.55 1.71
C THR A 18 -12.41 -9.49 1.01
N PRO A 19 -12.47 -9.36 -0.33
CA PRO A 19 -11.87 -8.22 -1.03
C PRO A 19 -12.27 -6.87 -0.41
N GLU A 20 -13.54 -6.73 -0.01
CA GLU A 20 -14.07 -5.55 0.66
C GLU A 20 -13.36 -5.26 1.99
N ASP A 21 -13.01 -6.28 2.77
CA ASP A 21 -12.29 -6.10 4.04
C ASP A 21 -10.89 -5.52 3.85
N TYR A 22 -10.20 -5.92 2.78
CA TYR A 22 -8.89 -5.38 2.46
C TYR A 22 -8.98 -3.93 2.01
N ILE A 23 -9.95 -3.61 1.16
CA ILE A 23 -10.20 -2.22 0.74
C ILE A 23 -10.53 -1.36 1.96
N ARG A 24 -11.43 -1.82 2.84
CA ARG A 24 -11.80 -1.08 4.06
C ARG A 24 -10.59 -0.85 4.96
N ARG A 25 -9.76 -1.86 5.19
CA ARG A 25 -8.53 -1.70 5.99
C ARG A 25 -7.52 -0.77 5.36
N TRP A 26 -7.41 -0.78 4.03
CA TRP A 26 -6.57 0.19 3.35
C TRP A 26 -7.10 1.62 3.54
N GLN A 27 -8.42 1.81 3.49
CA GLN A 27 -9.08 3.10 3.77
C GLN A 27 -8.90 3.56 5.22
N ASP A 28 -8.77 2.65 6.20
CA ASP A 28 -8.52 3.01 7.60
C ASP A 28 -7.23 3.86 7.71
N PHE A 29 -6.20 3.60 6.89
CA PHE A 29 -4.94 4.37 6.88
C PHE A 29 -5.04 5.75 6.17
N THR A 30 -6.23 6.14 5.72
CA THR A 30 -6.47 7.52 5.27
C THR A 30 -6.73 8.49 6.42
N ASP A 31 -6.99 7.96 7.62
CA ASP A 31 -6.96 8.72 8.86
C ASP A 31 -5.51 8.98 9.29
N SER A 32 -5.20 10.19 9.77
CA SER A 32 -3.82 10.55 10.10
C SER A 32 -3.29 9.85 11.35
N GLU A 33 -4.13 9.55 12.33
CA GLU A 33 -3.71 8.86 13.54
C GLU A 33 -3.49 7.38 13.26
N GLU A 34 -4.38 6.75 12.49
CA GLU A 34 -4.19 5.37 12.03
C GLU A 34 -2.95 5.24 11.14
N PHE A 35 -2.73 6.17 10.21
CA PHE A 35 -1.50 6.20 9.41
C PHE A 35 -0.27 6.32 10.30
N LYS A 36 -0.27 7.25 11.25
CA LYS A 36 0.87 7.46 12.13
C LYS A 36 1.15 6.20 12.96
N PHE A 37 0.11 5.59 13.52
CA PHE A 37 0.23 4.37 14.31
C PHE A 37 0.74 3.19 13.48
N ALA A 38 0.20 2.96 12.28
CA ALA A 38 0.43 1.73 11.54
C ALA A 38 1.56 1.81 10.50
N ILE A 39 1.80 2.96 9.88
CA ILE A 39 2.72 3.11 8.74
C ILE A 39 4.08 3.71 9.16
N THR A 40 4.15 4.45 10.27
CA THR A 40 5.43 5.03 10.74
C THR A 40 6.19 4.12 11.71
N ASP A 41 5.54 3.06 12.20
CA ASP A 41 6.13 2.05 13.07
C ASP A 41 6.67 0.88 12.24
N SER A 42 7.94 0.52 12.41
CA SER A 42 8.59 -0.53 11.61
C SER A 42 8.06 -1.93 11.89
N TRP A 43 7.47 -2.18 13.06
CA TRP A 43 6.86 -3.46 13.39
C TRP A 43 5.46 -3.59 12.78
N MET A 44 4.71 -2.48 12.69
CA MET A 44 3.33 -2.48 12.18
C MET A 44 3.23 -2.27 10.67
N ALA A 45 4.15 -1.50 10.07
CA ALA A 45 4.10 -1.14 8.65
C ALA A 45 4.00 -2.36 7.72
N PRO A 46 4.77 -3.45 7.88
CA PRO A 46 4.66 -4.63 7.02
C PRO A 46 3.23 -5.19 6.95
N ALA A 47 2.57 -5.34 8.10
CA ALA A 47 1.21 -5.88 8.18
C ALA A 47 0.15 -4.91 7.63
N ALA A 48 0.39 -3.60 7.78
CA ALA A 48 -0.49 -2.57 7.22
C ALA A 48 -0.39 -2.53 5.69
N LEU A 49 0.83 -2.50 5.15
CA LEU A 49 1.13 -2.46 3.73
C LEU A 49 0.69 -3.73 2.99
N TYR A 50 0.69 -4.89 3.67
CA TYR A 50 0.18 -6.14 3.12
C TYR A 50 -1.29 -6.05 2.65
N ASN A 51 -2.10 -5.16 3.22
CA ASN A 51 -3.48 -4.97 2.73
C ASN A 51 -3.47 -4.45 1.28
N ARG A 52 -2.56 -3.54 0.92
CA ARG A 52 -2.44 -3.01 -0.44
C ARG A 52 -1.89 -4.05 -1.42
N GLU A 53 -1.01 -4.92 -0.96
CA GLU A 53 -0.54 -6.06 -1.74
C GLU A 53 -1.67 -7.04 -2.08
N ILE A 54 -2.53 -7.38 -1.12
CA ILE A 54 -3.68 -8.26 -1.41
C ILE A 54 -4.64 -7.59 -2.42
N ILE A 55 -4.92 -6.29 -2.27
CA ILE A 55 -5.72 -5.54 -3.25
C ILE A 55 -5.12 -5.64 -4.67
N HIS A 56 -3.80 -5.50 -4.79
CA HIS A 56 -3.08 -5.64 -6.06
C HIS A 56 -3.21 -7.06 -6.64
N ARG A 57 -2.97 -8.09 -5.80
CA ARG A 57 -3.06 -9.51 -6.20
C ARG A 57 -4.48 -9.91 -6.66
N LEU A 58 -5.50 -9.22 -6.14
CA LEU A 58 -6.90 -9.40 -6.55
C LEU A 58 -7.27 -8.63 -7.84
N GLY A 59 -6.36 -7.83 -8.40
CA GLY A 59 -6.59 -7.03 -9.60
C GLY A 59 -7.48 -5.80 -9.37
N LEU A 60 -7.51 -5.29 -8.13
CA LEU A 60 -8.41 -4.21 -7.70
C LEU A 60 -7.76 -2.82 -7.67
N ASP A 61 -6.59 -2.66 -8.32
CA ASP A 61 -5.85 -1.39 -8.36
C ASP A 61 -6.68 -0.22 -8.90
N ASN A 62 -7.60 -0.50 -9.83
CA ASN A 62 -8.44 0.51 -10.47
C ASN A 62 -9.81 0.70 -9.76
N ASP A 63 -10.05 0.05 -8.61
CA ASP A 63 -11.25 0.32 -7.82
C ASP A 63 -11.22 1.78 -7.35
N PRO A 64 -12.30 2.58 -7.56
CA PRO A 64 -12.32 3.99 -7.19
C PRO A 64 -11.97 4.26 -5.72
N ARG A 65 -12.35 3.34 -4.82
CA ARG A 65 -12.07 3.45 -3.38
C ARG A 65 -10.58 3.26 -3.08
N VAL A 66 -9.91 2.39 -3.83
CA VAL A 66 -8.47 2.13 -3.73
C VAL A 66 -7.70 3.33 -4.27
N ILE A 67 -8.08 3.85 -5.44
CA ILE A 67 -7.47 5.06 -6.01
C ILE A 67 -7.56 6.23 -5.03
N GLU A 68 -8.73 6.47 -4.43
CA GLU A 68 -8.91 7.53 -3.45
C GLU A 68 -8.04 7.33 -2.20
N ALA A 69 -7.97 6.10 -1.69
CA ALA A 69 -7.14 5.77 -0.55
C ALA A 69 -5.64 5.94 -0.84
N ASP A 70 -5.18 5.44 -1.99
CA ASP A 70 -3.80 5.59 -2.46
C ASP A 70 -3.38 7.06 -2.49
N GLN A 71 -4.23 7.94 -3.03
CA GLN A 71 -3.96 9.38 -3.10
C GLN A 71 -3.82 10.02 -1.71
N LYS A 72 -4.71 9.67 -0.77
CA LYS A 72 -4.69 10.20 0.60
C LYS A 72 -3.48 9.70 1.39
N ILE A 73 -3.18 8.40 1.30
CA ILE A 73 -2.04 7.76 1.97
C ILE A 73 -0.73 8.35 1.45
N LEU A 74 -0.60 8.56 0.14
CA LEU A 74 0.57 9.22 -0.45
C LEU A 74 0.75 10.66 0.08
N GLN A 75 -0.34 11.41 0.26
CA GLN A 75 -0.26 12.75 0.84
C GLN A 75 0.13 12.71 2.33
N LEU A 76 -0.31 11.70 3.07
CA LEU A 76 0.09 11.49 4.47
C LEU A 76 1.57 11.12 4.58
N SER A 77 2.10 10.31 3.66
CA SER A 77 3.53 9.96 3.63
C SER A 77 4.44 11.16 3.36
N PHE A 78 3.93 12.28 2.85
CA PHE A 78 4.71 13.51 2.76
C PHE A 78 4.79 14.26 4.10
N LYS A 79 3.77 14.10 4.96
CA LYS A 79 3.65 14.80 6.24
C LYS A 79 4.35 14.07 7.37
N PHE A 80 4.27 12.74 7.35
CA PHE A 80 4.87 11.87 8.33
C PHE A 80 5.94 11.03 7.67
N THR A 81 7.04 10.77 8.38
CA THR A 81 8.11 9.90 7.89
C THR A 81 7.68 8.44 8.05
N PRO A 82 7.38 7.72 6.96
CA PRO A 82 7.00 6.30 7.02
C PRO A 82 8.17 5.45 7.49
N ALA A 83 7.89 4.29 8.06
CA ALA A 83 8.92 3.32 8.37
C ALA A 83 9.65 2.89 7.09
N ILE A 84 10.92 2.53 7.22
CA ILE A 84 11.60 1.75 6.20
C ILE A 84 11.08 0.32 6.34
N THR A 85 10.70 -0.28 5.22
CA THR A 85 10.27 -1.67 5.15
C THR A 85 11.16 -2.37 4.12
N ASP A 86 11.85 -3.42 4.54
CA ASP A 86 12.76 -4.16 3.67
C ASP A 86 12.43 -5.67 3.61
N GLU A 87 13.24 -6.42 2.85
CA GLU A 87 13.09 -7.87 2.69
C GLU A 87 13.04 -8.61 4.03
N SER A 88 13.77 -8.14 5.05
CA SER A 88 13.80 -8.80 6.36
C SER A 88 12.47 -8.68 7.12
N ASP A 89 11.70 -7.63 6.83
CA ASP A 89 10.40 -7.40 7.43
C ASP A 89 9.27 -8.15 6.72
N ILE A 90 9.31 -8.23 5.37
CA ILE A 90 8.21 -8.79 4.55
C ILE A 90 8.49 -10.21 4.03
N GLY A 91 9.74 -10.66 4.09
CA GLY A 91 10.17 -12.01 3.69
C GLY A 91 10.41 -12.19 2.18
N TYR A 92 10.44 -11.11 1.40
CA TYR A 92 10.74 -11.10 -0.03
C TYR A 92 11.18 -9.69 -0.47
N GLU A 93 11.88 -9.57 -1.61
CA GLU A 93 12.20 -8.27 -2.20
C GLU A 93 10.95 -7.71 -2.93
N PRO A 94 10.43 -6.53 -2.55
CA PRO A 94 9.23 -5.98 -3.17
C PRO A 94 9.53 -5.48 -4.60
N GLU A 95 8.63 -5.73 -5.54
CA GLU A 95 8.82 -5.22 -6.90
C GLU A 95 8.86 -3.68 -6.91
N PRO A 96 9.74 -3.05 -7.71
CA PRO A 96 9.85 -1.59 -7.73
C PRO A 96 8.54 -0.86 -8.04
N THR A 97 7.57 -1.50 -8.71
CA THR A 97 6.24 -0.97 -9.02
C THR A 97 5.27 -1.01 -7.83
N TRP A 98 5.58 -1.74 -6.77
CA TRP A 98 4.81 -1.83 -5.53
C TRP A 98 5.13 -0.66 -4.61
N TRP A 99 4.83 0.55 -5.10
CA TRP A 99 5.18 1.83 -4.50
C TRP A 99 4.86 1.97 -3.00
N TRP A 100 3.86 1.24 -2.49
CA TRP A 100 3.44 1.27 -1.09
C TRP A 100 4.52 0.72 -0.13
N TYR A 101 5.44 -0.12 -0.58
CA TYR A 101 6.62 -0.51 0.21
C TYR A 101 7.73 0.55 0.21
N PHE A 102 7.64 1.54 -0.69
CA PHE A 102 8.65 2.58 -0.87
C PHE A 102 8.19 3.95 -0.36
N LEU A 103 7.20 3.99 0.55
CA LEU A 103 6.66 5.24 1.11
C LEU A 103 7.75 6.12 1.76
N ASN A 104 8.77 5.52 2.39
CA ASN A 104 9.90 6.27 2.96
C ASN A 104 10.77 6.93 1.86
N GLN A 105 11.06 6.21 0.76
CA GLN A 105 11.80 6.79 -0.38
C GLN A 105 10.97 7.88 -1.05
N ILE A 106 9.66 7.68 -1.16
CA ILE A 106 8.71 8.68 -1.65
C ILE A 106 8.76 9.94 -0.77
N HIS A 107 8.74 9.80 0.56
CA HIS A 107 8.87 10.92 1.50
C HIS A 107 10.09 11.79 1.20
N HIS A 108 11.25 11.16 0.94
CA HIS A 108 12.51 11.84 0.65
C HIS A 108 12.71 12.27 -0.82
N GLY A 109 11.77 11.93 -1.71
CA GLY A 109 11.88 12.26 -3.13
C GLY A 109 12.89 11.40 -3.90
N GLU A 110 13.11 10.16 -3.44
CA GLU A 110 14.12 9.23 -3.99
C GLU A 110 13.49 8.15 -4.88
N TYR A 111 12.18 7.95 -4.76
CA TYR A 111 11.43 7.00 -5.59
C TYR A 111 11.23 7.56 -7.01
N SER A 112 11.21 6.68 -8.01
CA SER A 112 11.07 7.11 -9.41
C SER A 112 9.62 7.48 -9.74
N LEU A 113 9.41 8.71 -10.22
CA LEU A 113 8.10 9.18 -10.69
C LEU A 113 7.51 8.29 -11.80
N ALA A 114 8.36 7.65 -12.62
CA ALA A 114 7.93 6.79 -13.71
C ALA A 114 7.30 5.46 -13.23
N LEU A 115 7.62 5.02 -12.02
CA LEU A 115 7.12 3.77 -11.43
C LEU A 115 5.77 3.94 -10.70
N LEU A 116 5.40 5.18 -10.34
CA LEU A 116 4.09 5.42 -9.74
C LEU A 116 2.94 5.19 -10.73
N PRO A 117 1.80 4.68 -10.26
CA PRO A 117 0.53 4.75 -11.00
C PRO A 117 0.16 6.17 -11.40
N ASP A 118 -0.54 6.32 -12.53
CA ASP A 118 -0.89 7.63 -13.09
C ASP A 118 -1.71 8.51 -12.11
N HIS A 119 -2.60 7.91 -11.31
CA HIS A 119 -3.40 8.63 -10.30
C HIS A 119 -2.58 9.24 -9.16
N LEU A 120 -1.28 8.90 -9.05
CA LEU A 120 -0.36 9.36 -8.02
C LEU A 120 0.74 10.29 -8.56
N LYS A 121 1.03 10.26 -9.87
CA LYS A 121 2.15 11.01 -10.46
C LYS A 121 2.07 12.51 -10.20
N ASP A 122 0.92 13.13 -10.39
CA ASP A 122 0.78 14.57 -10.21
C ASP A 122 0.96 15.01 -8.75
N ILE A 123 0.51 14.18 -7.82
CA ILE A 123 0.67 14.40 -6.38
C ILE A 123 2.15 14.34 -6.01
N TYR A 124 2.86 13.31 -6.50
CA TYR A 124 4.28 13.16 -6.21
C TYR A 124 5.16 14.17 -6.94
N ARG A 125 4.85 14.54 -8.19
CA ARG A 125 5.55 15.60 -8.93
C ARG A 125 5.57 16.91 -8.14
N LYS A 126 4.41 17.30 -7.59
CA LYS A 126 4.29 18.48 -6.72
C LYS A 126 5.13 18.37 -5.44
N HIS A 127 5.24 17.16 -4.87
CA HIS A 127 6.11 16.93 -3.71
C HIS A 127 7.60 17.07 -4.07
N LEU A 128 8.03 16.44 -5.16
CA LEU A 128 9.40 16.56 -5.67
C LEU A 128 9.78 18.01 -5.96
N GLN A 129 8.86 18.79 -6.55
CA GLN A 129 9.01 20.22 -6.75
C GLN A 129 9.26 20.95 -5.42
N LYS A 130 8.42 20.71 -4.40
CA LYS A 130 8.60 21.30 -3.06
C LYS A 130 9.93 20.93 -2.40
N LEU A 131 10.43 19.72 -2.66
CA LEU A 131 11.75 19.26 -2.22
C LEU A 131 12.92 19.83 -3.05
N GLY A 132 12.64 20.60 -4.12
CA GLY A 132 13.66 21.11 -5.04
C GLY A 132 14.29 20.04 -5.94
N LYS A 133 13.68 18.85 -6.05
CA LYS A 133 14.13 17.74 -6.90
C LYS A 133 13.69 17.88 -8.35
N LEU A 134 12.66 18.69 -8.60
CA LEU A 134 12.16 19.04 -9.93
C LEU A 134 11.95 20.56 -10.04
N PRO A 135 12.07 21.14 -11.24
CA PRO A 135 11.78 22.55 -11.47
C PRO A 135 10.31 22.87 -11.18
N GLN A 136 10.07 24.05 -10.61
CA GLN A 136 8.72 24.63 -10.49
C GLN A 136 8.28 25.10 -11.87
N GLU A 137 7.04 24.78 -12.26
CA GLU A 137 6.41 25.24 -13.50
C GLU A 137 5.89 26.68 -13.36
#